data_AF-A0A9W7TKB4-F1
#
_entry.id   AF-A0A9W7TKB4-F1
#
_cell.length_a   1.000
_cell.length_b   1.000
_cell.length_c   1.000
_cell.angle_alpha   90.00
_cell.angle_beta   90.00
_cell.angle_gamma   90.00
#
_symmetry.space_group_name_H-M   'P 1'
#
loop_
_entity.id
_entity.type
_entity.pdbx_description
1 polymer ?
#
loop_
_entity_poly.entity_id
_entity_poly.type
_entity_poly.pdbx_seq_one_letter_code
_entity_poly.pdbx_strand_id
1 'polypeptide(L)'
;DSDGNPDGFEKVKSKKSQKRKRDAGEVDMDTGAVKRPSFPPISGDQLRGGADEMRKVPVPAHRYTPLKENWLKIFTPIVENLQLQVRFNLKTRNVEIKTCKETQDISALTKAADFVKAFVLGFQVEDALALIRLDELFLESFDVTDVKPLKGDHLSRAIGRIAGKGGKTKFTIENVTKTRIVLADT
;
A
#
# COMPACT_ATOMS: atom_id res chain seq x y z
N ASP A 1 -56.50 -26.35 0.72
CA ASP A 1 -56.13 -24.94 0.49
C ASP A 1 -55.78 -24.30 1.82
N SER A 2 -54.64 -23.68 2.12
CA SER A 2 -53.35 -23.46 1.44
C SER A 2 -52.44 -22.80 2.50
N ASP A 3 -51.11 -22.99 2.39
CA ASP A 3 -50.00 -22.09 2.80
C ASP A 3 -49.87 -21.68 4.29
N GLY A 4 -48.72 -21.45 4.92
CA GLY A 4 -47.38 -21.05 4.47
C GLY A 4 -46.84 -20.04 5.51
N ASN A 5 -45.59 -20.20 5.97
CA ASN A 5 -44.81 -19.29 6.84
C ASN A 5 -44.74 -17.83 6.24
N PRO A 6 -44.24 -16.71 6.85
CA PRO A 6 -43.39 -16.54 8.04
C PRO A 6 -43.55 -15.21 8.87
N ASP A 7 -42.63 -15.03 9.84
CA ASP A 7 -42.07 -13.75 10.36
C ASP A 7 -42.84 -12.80 11.30
N GLY A 8 -42.17 -12.44 12.41
CA GLY A 8 -42.55 -11.30 13.26
C GLY A 8 -41.72 -11.13 14.53
N PHE A 9 -40.40 -10.90 14.43
CA PHE A 9 -39.60 -10.54 15.61
C PHE A 9 -39.89 -9.07 16.00
N GLU A 10 -40.61 -8.88 17.10
CA GLU A 10 -41.06 -7.58 17.59
C GLU A 10 -39.94 -6.81 18.33
N LYS A 11 -39.85 -5.51 18.06
CA LYS A 11 -38.76 -4.62 18.44
C LYS A 11 -38.90 -4.13 19.89
N VAL A 12 -38.00 -4.56 20.79
CA VAL A 12 -38.05 -4.19 22.22
C VAL A 12 -37.59 -2.74 22.43
N LYS A 13 -38.48 -1.88 22.95
CA LYS A 13 -38.19 -0.49 23.33
C LYS A 13 -37.32 -0.44 24.59
N SER A 14 -36.17 0.23 24.54
CA SER A 14 -35.30 0.42 25.70
C SER A 14 -35.86 1.46 26.68
N LYS A 15 -35.90 1.10 27.97
CA LYS A 15 -36.37 1.94 29.08
C LYS A 15 -35.36 3.04 29.43
N LYS A 16 -35.86 4.23 29.79
CA LYS A 16 -35.09 5.34 30.38
C LYS A 16 -34.40 4.91 31.68
N SER A 17 -33.08 5.05 31.76
CA SER A 17 -32.34 4.93 33.03
C SER A 17 -32.34 6.27 33.79
N GLN A 18 -32.36 6.17 35.13
CA GLN A 18 -32.60 7.23 36.07
C GLN A 18 -31.46 8.25 36.22
N LYS A 19 -31.90 9.49 36.46
CA LYS A 19 -31.20 10.71 36.82
C LYS A 19 -30.31 10.54 38.07
N ARG A 20 -29.01 10.85 37.97
CA ARG A 20 -28.18 11.26 39.13
C ARG A 20 -28.01 12.77 39.11
N LYS A 21 -28.58 13.40 40.15
CA LYS A 21 -28.52 14.83 40.46
C LYS A 21 -27.14 15.14 41.05
N ARG A 22 -26.40 16.10 40.50
CA ARG A 22 -25.32 16.82 41.18
C ARG A 22 -25.62 18.31 41.10
N ASP A 23 -25.45 18.96 42.25
CA ASP A 23 -25.90 20.30 42.60
C ASP A 23 -24.93 21.37 42.07
N ALA A 24 -25.46 22.59 41.92
CA ALA A 24 -24.90 23.69 41.16
C ALA A 24 -23.64 24.33 41.80
N GLY A 25 -22.64 24.58 40.95
CA GLY A 25 -21.62 25.60 41.16
C GLY A 25 -21.58 26.43 39.88
N GLU A 26 -22.13 27.63 39.94
CA GLU A 26 -22.21 28.58 38.84
C GLU A 26 -20.80 29.16 38.60
N VAL A 27 -20.23 28.86 37.44
CA VAL A 27 -19.06 29.56 36.90
C VAL A 27 -19.43 29.94 35.48
N ASP A 28 -19.73 31.22 35.30
CA ASP A 28 -20.04 31.82 34.02
C ASP A 28 -18.76 31.83 33.18
N MET A 29 -18.65 30.88 32.25
CA MET A 29 -17.55 30.79 31.30
C MET A 29 -18.12 30.88 29.90
N ASP A 30 -18.09 32.10 29.37
CA ASP A 30 -18.31 32.43 27.96
C ASP A 30 -17.42 31.53 27.08
N THR A 31 -17.99 30.45 26.57
CA THR A 31 -17.35 29.59 25.57
C THR A 31 -18.41 29.20 24.55
N GLY A 32 -18.33 29.86 23.39
CA GLY A 32 -19.22 29.66 22.25
C GLY A 32 -19.46 28.17 21.97
N ALA A 33 -20.73 27.84 21.78
CA ALA A 33 -21.21 26.47 21.59
C ALA A 33 -20.50 25.75 20.43
N VAL A 34 -19.45 24.98 20.74
CA VAL A 34 -18.87 24.03 19.79
C VAL A 34 -19.83 22.84 19.70
N LYS A 35 -20.72 22.86 18.69
CA LYS A 35 -21.57 21.73 18.33
C LYS A 35 -20.68 20.51 18.14
N ARG A 36 -20.81 19.51 19.03
CA ARG A 36 -20.12 18.22 18.90
C ARG A 36 -20.41 17.65 17.51
N PRO A 37 -19.40 17.37 16.67
CA PRO A 37 -19.64 16.83 15.34
C PRO A 37 -20.35 15.48 15.45
N SER A 38 -21.51 15.38 14.81
CA SER A 38 -22.27 14.15 14.68
C SER A 38 -21.74 13.40 13.47
N PHE A 39 -21.05 12.28 13.69
CA PHE A 39 -20.60 11.39 12.63
C PHE A 39 -21.67 10.31 12.38
N PRO A 40 -22.47 10.41 11.31
CA PRO A 40 -23.40 9.34 10.96
C PRO A 40 -22.62 8.05 10.66
N PRO A 41 -23.17 6.87 11.00
CA PRO A 41 -22.53 5.60 10.71
C PRO A 41 -22.39 5.45 9.19
N ILE A 42 -21.15 5.24 8.75
CA ILE A 42 -20.83 5.05 7.34
C ILE A 42 -21.49 3.75 6.85
N SER A 43 -22.03 3.75 5.63
CA SER A 43 -22.67 2.55 5.07
C SER A 43 -21.64 1.45 4.81
N GLY A 44 -22.02 0.18 4.95
CA GLY A 44 -21.13 -0.97 4.72
C GLY A 44 -20.48 -0.99 3.32
N ASP A 45 -21.17 -0.42 2.33
CA ASP A 45 -20.63 -0.24 0.97
C ASP A 45 -19.59 0.88 0.87
N GLN A 46 -19.68 1.92 1.71
CA GLN A 46 -18.61 2.92 1.83
C GLN A 46 -17.40 2.40 2.62
N LEU A 47 -17.59 1.40 3.49
CA LEU A 47 -16.48 0.65 4.11
C LEU A 47 -15.80 -0.32 3.15
N ARG A 48 -16.55 -0.84 2.16
CA ARG A 48 -16.06 -1.79 1.14
C ARG A 48 -15.49 -1.12 -0.12
N GLY A 49 -15.22 0.19 -0.10
CA GLY A 49 -14.48 0.85 -1.17
C GLY A 49 -15.32 1.27 -2.38
N GLY A 50 -16.51 1.84 -2.16
CA GLY A 50 -17.33 2.44 -3.23
C GLY A 50 -16.72 3.66 -3.95
N ALA A 51 -15.53 4.12 -3.55
CA ALA A 51 -14.75 5.11 -4.29
C ALA A 51 -13.58 4.40 -4.95
N ASP A 52 -13.51 4.44 -6.28
CA ASP A 52 -12.38 3.93 -7.05
C ASP A 52 -11.07 4.49 -6.49
N GLU A 53 -10.28 3.64 -5.82
CA GLU A 53 -9.02 4.03 -5.22
C GLU A 53 -7.94 3.99 -6.30
N MET A 54 -7.24 5.12 -6.47
CA MET A 54 -6.18 5.27 -7.45
C MET A 54 -4.85 5.49 -6.73
N ARG A 55 -3.85 4.64 -7.01
CA ARG A 55 -2.46 4.86 -6.64
C ARG A 55 -1.64 5.26 -7.85
N LYS A 56 -0.69 6.17 -7.63
CA LYS A 56 0.25 6.62 -8.66
C LYS A 56 1.67 6.33 -8.19
N VAL A 57 2.45 5.69 -9.04
CA VAL A 57 3.87 5.40 -8.80
C VAL A 57 4.70 6.20 -9.82
N PRO A 58 5.57 7.11 -9.37
CA PRO A 58 6.46 7.85 -10.27
C PRO A 58 7.56 6.94 -10.80
N VAL A 59 7.88 7.07 -12.09
CA VAL A 59 8.94 6.28 -12.72
C VAL A 59 10.12 7.20 -13.09
N PRO A 60 11.35 6.90 -12.60
CA PRO A 60 12.57 7.62 -12.96
C PRO A 60 12.93 7.48 -14.44
N ALA A 61 13.71 8.45 -14.95
CA ALA A 61 14.06 8.50 -16.37
C ALA A 61 14.86 7.29 -16.87
N HIS A 62 15.79 6.80 -16.06
CA HIS A 62 16.64 5.65 -16.39
C HIS A 62 15.87 4.31 -16.43
N ARG A 63 14.61 4.28 -15.95
CA ARG A 63 13.75 3.09 -15.94
C ARG A 63 12.69 3.05 -17.05
N TYR A 64 12.60 4.07 -17.91
CA TYR A 64 11.57 4.08 -18.97
C TYR A 64 11.77 3.01 -20.04
N THR A 65 12.99 2.82 -20.52
CA THR A 65 13.27 1.80 -21.55
C THR A 65 12.97 0.40 -21.04
N PRO A 66 13.46 -0.01 -19.84
CA PRO A 66 13.11 -1.30 -19.26
C PRO A 66 11.60 -1.47 -19.01
N LEU A 67 10.91 -0.40 -18.59
CA LEU A 67 9.47 -0.45 -18.33
C LEU A 67 8.67 -0.73 -19.62
N LYS A 68 9.02 -0.09 -20.73
CA LYS A 68 8.34 -0.30 -22.01
C LYS A 68 8.56 -1.70 -22.56
N GLU A 69 9.80 -2.19 -22.52
CA GLU A 69 10.16 -3.54 -23.00
C GLU A 69 9.46 -4.64 -22.19
N ASN A 70 9.40 -4.47 -20.87
CA ASN A 70 8.82 -5.46 -19.97
C ASN A 70 7.35 -5.15 -19.61
N TRP A 71 6.72 -4.16 -20.25
CA TRP A 71 5.37 -3.74 -19.92
C TRP A 71 4.38 -4.90 -19.97
N LEU A 72 4.52 -5.76 -20.99
CA LEU A 72 3.69 -6.94 -21.16
C LEU A 72 3.77 -7.89 -19.95
N LYS A 73 4.96 -8.08 -19.38
CA LYS A 73 5.16 -8.95 -18.21
C LYS A 73 4.67 -8.32 -16.91
N ILE A 74 4.54 -6.99 -16.86
CA ILE A 74 4.11 -6.23 -15.69
C ILE A 74 2.58 -6.12 -15.65
N PHE A 75 1.92 -5.81 -16.77
CA PHE A 75 0.47 -5.60 -16.77
C PHE A 75 -0.31 -6.91 -16.61
N THR A 76 0.13 -8.02 -17.22
CA THR A 76 -0.53 -9.32 -17.17
C THR A 76 -0.83 -9.79 -15.73
N PRO A 77 0.16 -9.91 -14.81
CA PRO A 77 -0.11 -10.37 -13.45
C PRO A 77 -1.00 -9.40 -12.65
N ILE A 78 -0.96 -8.09 -12.95
CA ILE A 78 -1.79 -7.10 -12.23
C ILE A 78 -3.25 -7.18 -12.69
N VAL A 79 -3.50 -7.38 -13.99
CA VAL A 79 -4.86 -7.47 -14.51
C VAL A 79 -5.46 -8.85 -14.25
N GLU A 80 -4.72 -9.93 -14.48
CA GLU A 80 -5.24 -11.30 -14.38
C GLU A 80 -5.38 -11.78 -12.93
N ASN A 81 -4.36 -11.56 -12.09
CA ASN A 81 -4.38 -12.11 -10.72
C ASN A 81 -5.07 -11.17 -9.73
N LEU A 82 -4.90 -9.86 -9.90
CA LEU A 82 -5.38 -8.85 -8.95
C LEU A 82 -6.65 -8.13 -9.42
N GLN A 83 -7.04 -8.31 -10.69
CA GLN A 83 -8.20 -7.64 -11.30
C GLN A 83 -8.16 -6.13 -11.09
N LEU A 84 -7.02 -5.51 -11.41
CA LEU A 84 -6.81 -4.06 -11.30
C LEU A 84 -6.63 -3.45 -12.70
N GLN A 85 -7.02 -2.19 -12.83
CA GLN A 85 -6.76 -1.41 -14.04
C GLN A 85 -5.43 -0.67 -13.91
N VAL A 86 -4.54 -0.83 -14.89
CA VAL A 86 -3.23 -0.16 -14.91
C VAL A 86 -3.07 0.63 -16.19
N ARG A 87 -2.57 1.86 -16.06
CA ARG A 87 -2.17 2.69 -17.21
C ARG A 87 -0.84 3.38 -16.95
N PHE A 88 -0.04 3.55 -17.99
CA PHE A 88 1.17 4.36 -17.92
C PHE A 88 0.93 5.71 -18.62
N ASN A 89 1.03 6.81 -17.86
CA ASN A 89 0.91 8.15 -18.42
C ASN A 89 2.29 8.65 -18.86
N LEU A 90 2.50 8.74 -20.16
CA LEU A 90 3.77 9.19 -20.74
C LEU A 90 4.08 10.66 -20.46
N LYS A 91 3.08 11.52 -20.24
CA LYS A 91 3.28 12.96 -19.99
C LYS A 91 3.74 13.22 -18.55
N THR A 92 3.05 12.65 -17.58
CA THR A 92 3.37 12.80 -16.15
C THR A 92 4.39 11.78 -15.66
N ARG A 93 4.68 10.76 -16.48
CA ARG A 93 5.66 9.69 -16.22
C ARG A 93 5.33 8.87 -14.97
N ASN A 94 4.02 8.71 -14.73
CA ASN A 94 3.47 7.96 -13.62
C ASN A 94 2.75 6.70 -14.13
N VAL A 95 2.96 5.60 -13.44
CA VAL A 95 2.10 4.41 -13.54
C VAL A 95 0.93 4.63 -12.61
N GLU A 96 -0.28 4.57 -13.15
CA GLU A 96 -1.51 4.76 -12.39
C GLU A 96 -2.24 3.42 -12.32
N ILE A 97 -2.55 3.00 -11.09
CA ILE A 97 -3.23 1.76 -10.77
C ILE A 97 -4.56 2.14 -10.13
N LYS A 98 -5.64 1.54 -10.63
CA LYS A 98 -7.01 1.86 -10.23
C LYS A 98 -7.74 0.56 -9.90
N THR A 99 -8.50 0.55 -8.81
CA THR A 99 -9.41 -0.56 -8.51
C THR A 99 -10.59 -0.58 -9.47
N CYS A 100 -11.17 -1.77 -9.68
CA CYS A 100 -12.42 -1.93 -10.41
C CYS A 100 -13.42 -2.73 -9.56
N LYS A 101 -14.66 -2.84 -10.03
CA LYS A 101 -15.73 -3.56 -9.31
C LYS A 101 -15.45 -5.06 -9.14
N GLU A 102 -14.54 -5.61 -9.93
CA GLU A 102 -14.15 -7.01 -9.87
C GLU A 102 -13.06 -7.26 -8.81
N THR A 103 -12.38 -6.20 -8.33
CA THR A 103 -11.35 -6.31 -7.29
C THR A 103 -12.00 -6.73 -5.96
N GLN A 104 -11.72 -7.95 -5.51
CA GLN A 104 -12.29 -8.49 -4.26
C GLN A 104 -11.49 -8.12 -3.01
N ASP A 105 -10.18 -7.88 -3.17
CA ASP A 105 -9.26 -7.63 -2.06
C ASP A 105 -8.74 -6.18 -2.06
N ILE A 106 -8.84 -5.53 -0.90
CA ILE A 106 -8.36 -4.18 -0.64
C ILE A 106 -6.81 -4.17 -0.67
N SER A 107 -6.18 -5.28 -0.26
CA SER A 107 -4.72 -5.40 -0.24
C SER A 107 -4.10 -5.57 -1.64
N ALA A 108 -4.91 -5.88 -2.65
CA ALA A 108 -4.46 -6.04 -4.03
C ALA A 108 -3.84 -4.75 -4.57
N LEU A 109 -4.41 -3.59 -4.25
CA LEU A 109 -3.91 -2.30 -4.71
C LEU A 109 -2.54 -1.97 -4.11
N THR A 110 -2.32 -2.31 -2.83
CA THR A 110 -1.02 -2.17 -2.18
C THR A 110 0.01 -3.12 -2.79
N LYS A 111 -0.33 -4.40 -2.98
CA LYS A 111 0.57 -5.38 -3.62
C LYS A 111 0.98 -4.97 -5.03
N ALA A 112 0.03 -4.48 -5.83
CA ALA A 112 0.32 -3.97 -7.18
C ALA A 112 1.21 -2.71 -7.14
N ALA A 113 0.97 -1.81 -6.20
CA ALA A 113 1.81 -0.63 -6.02
C ALA A 113 3.24 -0.99 -5.62
N ASP A 114 3.40 -1.94 -4.69
CA ASP A 114 4.70 -2.42 -4.23
C ASP A 114 5.44 -3.21 -5.32
N PHE A 115 4.71 -3.99 -6.13
CA PHE A 115 5.27 -4.65 -7.31
C PHE A 115 5.84 -3.66 -8.33
N VAL A 116 5.08 -2.62 -8.68
CA VAL A 116 5.55 -1.57 -9.60
C VAL A 116 6.70 -0.78 -8.97
N LYS A 117 6.64 -0.50 -7.67
CA LYS A 117 7.70 0.19 -6.93
C LYS A 117 9.00 -0.63 -6.90
N ALA A 118 8.93 -1.94 -6.68
CA ALA A 118 10.08 -2.84 -6.74
C ALA A 118 10.72 -2.83 -8.14
N PHE A 119 9.91 -2.90 -9.20
CA PHE A 119 10.42 -2.78 -10.55
C PHE A 119 11.09 -1.40 -10.80
N VAL A 120 10.52 -0.32 -10.29
CA VAL A 120 11.11 1.03 -10.39
C VAL A 120 12.46 1.10 -9.68
N LEU A 121 12.60 0.46 -8.53
CA LEU A 121 13.85 0.42 -7.76
C LEU A 121 14.95 -0.44 -8.40
N GLY A 122 14.65 -1.17 -9.49
CA GLY A 122 15.65 -1.88 -10.27
C GLY A 122 15.61 -3.41 -10.12
N PHE A 123 14.65 -3.95 -9.38
CA PHE A 123 14.46 -5.40 -9.30
C PHE A 123 14.04 -5.97 -10.65
N GLN A 124 14.38 -7.25 -10.87
CA GLN A 124 13.90 -7.99 -12.04
C GLN A 124 12.41 -8.29 -11.89
N VAL A 125 11.71 -8.42 -13.02
CA VAL A 125 10.26 -8.68 -13.01
C VAL A 125 9.94 -10.02 -12.33
N GLU A 126 10.79 -11.03 -12.54
CA GLU A 126 10.66 -12.36 -11.95
C GLU A 126 10.75 -12.33 -10.42
N ASP A 127 11.67 -11.53 -9.87
CA ASP A 127 11.81 -11.35 -8.43
C ASP A 127 10.65 -10.54 -7.86
N ALA A 128 10.22 -9.49 -8.55
CA ALA A 128 9.10 -8.66 -8.13
C ALA A 128 7.78 -9.45 -8.13
N LEU A 129 7.59 -10.43 -9.03
CA LEU A 129 6.39 -11.28 -9.06
C LEU A 129 6.19 -12.05 -7.76
N ALA A 130 7.26 -12.32 -6.99
CA ALA A 130 7.15 -12.96 -5.70
C ALA A 130 6.32 -12.13 -4.71
N LEU A 131 6.36 -10.79 -4.80
CA LEU A 131 5.57 -9.89 -3.95
C LEU A 131 4.05 -10.01 -4.15
N ILE A 132 3.62 -10.41 -5.35
CA ILE A 132 2.20 -10.65 -5.64
C ILE A 132 1.77 -12.03 -5.12
N ARG A 133 2.70 -13.00 -5.11
CA ARG A 133 2.43 -14.40 -4.74
C ARG A 133 2.50 -14.67 -3.25
N LEU A 134 3.39 -13.99 -2.53
CA LEU A 134 3.69 -14.22 -1.12
C LEU A 134 3.52 -12.91 -0.33
N ASP A 135 2.69 -12.96 0.69
CA ASP A 135 2.29 -11.78 1.48
C ASP A 135 3.31 -11.40 2.56
N GLU A 136 4.28 -12.27 2.84
CA GLU A 136 5.32 -12.07 3.86
C GLU A 136 6.64 -11.50 3.31
N LEU A 137 6.63 -11.01 2.06
CA LEU A 137 7.78 -10.33 1.47
C LEU A 137 7.64 -8.82 1.65
N PHE A 138 8.72 -8.20 2.10
CA PHE A 138 8.77 -6.76 2.34
C PHE A 138 9.84 -6.10 1.47
N LEU A 139 9.60 -4.83 1.13
CA LEU A 139 10.56 -3.98 0.48
C LEU A 139 11.16 -3.02 1.49
N GLU A 140 12.47 -3.13 1.69
CA GLU A 140 13.24 -2.23 2.53
C GLU A 140 14.24 -1.42 1.69
N SER A 141 14.37 -0.14 2.02
CA SER A 141 15.30 0.78 1.40
C SER A 141 15.96 1.59 2.50
N PHE A 142 17.29 1.66 2.48
CA PHE A 142 18.08 2.44 3.42
C PHE A 142 19.29 3.04 2.71
N ASP A 143 19.73 4.21 3.18
CA ASP A 143 20.95 4.82 2.68
C ASP A 143 22.14 4.39 3.54
N VAL A 144 23.30 4.19 2.91
CA VAL A 144 24.53 3.84 3.63
C VAL A 144 24.89 4.89 4.68
N THR A 145 24.52 6.15 4.43
CA THR A 145 24.73 7.29 5.33
C THR A 145 23.90 7.21 6.61
N ASP A 146 22.76 6.52 6.60
CA ASP A 146 21.88 6.38 7.77
C ASP A 146 22.52 5.49 8.84
N VAL A 147 23.31 4.50 8.42
CA VAL A 147 24.07 3.62 9.32
C VAL A 147 25.35 4.32 9.79
N LYS A 148 26.04 4.97 8.87
CA LYS A 148 27.28 5.68 9.18
C LYS A 148 27.48 6.85 8.21
N PRO A 149 27.71 8.08 8.70
CA PRO A 149 27.99 9.21 7.82
C PRO A 149 29.36 9.02 7.16
N LEU A 150 29.34 8.59 5.90
CA LEU A 150 30.51 8.41 5.04
C LEU A 150 30.48 9.45 3.91
N LYS A 151 31.66 9.94 3.50
CA LYS A 151 31.80 10.93 2.44
C LYS A 151 32.89 10.51 1.45
N GLY A 152 32.71 10.89 0.18
CA GLY A 152 33.68 10.69 -0.89
C GLY A 152 34.17 9.25 -1.02
N ASP A 153 35.49 9.06 -1.02
CA ASP A 153 36.16 7.76 -1.18
C ASP A 153 35.75 6.70 -0.16
N HIS A 154 35.33 7.11 1.04
CA HIS A 154 34.86 6.16 2.05
C HIS A 154 33.51 5.55 1.67
N LEU A 155 32.61 6.32 1.04
CA LEU A 155 31.32 5.85 0.57
C LEU A 155 31.50 4.89 -0.60
N SER A 156 32.27 5.29 -1.63
CA SER A 156 32.56 4.44 -2.79
C SER A 156 33.21 3.12 -2.38
N ARG A 157 34.16 3.15 -1.43
CA ARG A 157 34.80 1.94 -0.90
C ARG A 157 33.82 1.06 -0.12
N ALA A 158 32.86 1.63 0.61
CA ALA A 158 31.83 0.87 1.32
C ALA A 158 30.91 0.15 0.32
N ILE A 159 30.40 0.86 -0.70
CA ILE A 159 29.58 0.28 -1.78
C ILE A 159 30.35 -0.84 -2.50
N GLY A 160 31.62 -0.60 -2.82
CA GLY A 160 32.48 -1.61 -3.47
C GLY A 160 32.70 -2.87 -2.62
N ARG A 161 32.74 -2.75 -1.30
CA ARG A 161 32.83 -3.91 -0.38
C ARG A 161 31.52 -4.69 -0.28
N ILE A 162 30.38 -4.00 -0.31
CA ILE A 162 29.05 -4.63 -0.30
C ILE A 162 28.81 -5.41 -1.59
N ALA A 163 29.13 -4.81 -2.75
CA ALA A 163 29.06 -5.51 -4.03
C ALA A 163 30.07 -6.68 -4.08
N GLY A 164 31.31 -6.43 -3.65
CA GLY A 164 32.43 -7.35 -3.82
C GLY A 164 32.90 -7.46 -5.27
N LYS A 165 33.98 -8.23 -5.49
CA LYS A 165 34.54 -8.41 -6.84
C LYS A 165 33.52 -9.12 -7.75
N GLY A 166 33.00 -8.40 -8.75
CA GLY A 166 32.00 -8.93 -9.69
C GLY A 166 30.66 -9.29 -9.04
N GLY A 167 30.30 -8.63 -7.94
CA GLY A 167 29.04 -8.92 -7.24
C GLY A 167 29.06 -10.15 -6.34
N LYS A 168 30.20 -10.85 -6.20
CA LYS A 168 30.28 -12.12 -5.47
C LYS A 168 29.76 -12.02 -4.03
N THR A 169 30.16 -10.98 -3.29
CA THR A 169 29.73 -10.79 -1.91
C THR A 169 28.21 -10.58 -1.84
N LYS A 170 27.66 -9.72 -2.71
CA LYS A 170 26.22 -9.50 -2.86
C LYS A 170 25.48 -10.82 -3.13
N PHE A 171 25.94 -11.61 -4.11
CA PHE A 171 25.33 -12.90 -4.44
C PHE A 171 25.40 -13.92 -3.31
N THR A 172 26.52 -13.95 -2.56
CA THR A 172 26.64 -14.81 -1.38
C THR A 172 25.62 -14.41 -0.32
N ILE A 173 25.46 -13.11 -0.04
CA ILE A 173 24.45 -12.62 0.91
C ILE A 173 23.06 -13.02 0.43
N GLU A 174 22.70 -12.71 -0.82
CA GLU A 174 21.39 -13.05 -1.41
C GLU A 174 21.03 -14.53 -1.25
N ASN A 175 21.98 -15.44 -1.49
CA ASN A 175 21.75 -16.87 -1.39
C ASN A 175 21.62 -17.35 0.07
N VAL A 176 22.38 -16.78 0.99
CA VAL A 176 22.36 -17.16 2.41
C VAL A 176 21.08 -16.67 3.08
N THR A 177 20.71 -15.41 2.85
CA THR A 177 19.52 -14.79 3.47
C THR A 177 18.24 -15.04 2.69
N LYS A 178 18.33 -15.61 1.48
CA LYS A 178 17.20 -15.78 0.55
C LYS A 178 16.50 -14.47 0.23
N THR A 179 17.27 -13.38 0.18
CA THR A 179 16.77 -12.05 -0.17
C THR A 179 17.29 -11.62 -1.53
N ARG A 180 16.59 -10.71 -2.18
CA ARG A 180 17.10 -10.01 -3.37
C ARG A 180 17.54 -8.61 -2.98
N ILE A 181 18.73 -8.20 -3.42
CA ILE A 181 19.30 -6.90 -3.08
C ILE A 181 19.53 -6.14 -4.38
N VAL A 182 19.24 -4.83 -4.39
CA VAL A 182 19.64 -3.94 -5.49
C VAL A 182 20.53 -2.86 -4.88
N LEU A 183 21.67 -2.62 -5.53
CA LEU A 183 22.58 -1.55 -5.19
C LEU A 183 22.40 -0.45 -6.23
N ALA A 184 21.83 0.68 -5.80
CA ALA A 184 21.71 1.87 -6.62
C ALA A 184 22.77 2.89 -6.18
N ASP A 185 23.41 3.54 -7.16
CA ASP A 185 24.13 4.78 -6.91
C ASP A 185 23.08 5.90 -6.98
N THR A 186 23.05 6.76 -5.96
CA THR A 186 22.03 7.84 -5.77
C THR A 186 21.67 8.60 -7.03
#